data_AF-A0A9P6JI69-F1
#
_entry.id   AF-A0A9P6JI69-F1
#
_cell.length_a   1.000
_cell.length_b   1.000
_cell.length_c   1.000
_cell.angle_alpha   90.00
_cell.angle_beta   90.00
_cell.angle_gamma   90.00
#
_symmetry.space_group_name_H-M   'P 1'
#
loop_
_entity.id
_entity.type
_entity.pdbx_description
1 polymer ?
#
loop_
_entity_poly.entity_id
_entity_poly.type
_entity_poly.pdbx_seq_one_letter_code
_entity_poly.pdbx_strand_id
1 'polypeptide(L)'
;PYYPYASQKEWELVRFLLTCGLSVAAINEFLGLDIEIGLSFRTAKDLRSHAEILPAGPRWTSKPMSTTTPTKKPTTLYHRNPLECMESLMRSP
;
A
#
# COMPACT_ATOMS: atom_id res chain seq x y z
N PRO A 1 -12.06 -2.30 11.92
CA PRO A 1 -11.72 -1.16 11.04
C PRO A 1 -10.24 -1.08 10.61
N TYR A 2 -9.34 -1.91 11.14
CA TYR A 2 -7.91 -1.90 10.74
C TYR A 2 -7.37 -3.28 10.32
N TYR A 3 -8.26 -4.24 10.01
CA TYR A 3 -7.85 -5.60 9.64
C TYR A 3 -6.84 -5.57 8.47
N PRO A 4 -5.73 -6.33 8.53
CA PRO A 4 -5.39 -7.38 9.50
C PRO A 4 -4.73 -6.91 10.81
N TYR A 5 -4.60 -5.60 11.02
CA TYR A 5 -3.94 -5.00 12.18
C TYR A 5 -4.89 -4.86 13.39
N ALA A 6 -4.32 -4.99 14.59
CA ALA A 6 -4.99 -4.90 15.88
C ALA A 6 -5.38 -3.45 16.25
N SER A 7 -4.67 -2.44 15.74
CA SER A 7 -4.96 -1.03 16.03
C SER A 7 -4.51 -0.07 14.91
N GLN A 8 -5.02 1.16 14.94
CA GLN A 8 -4.56 2.25 14.07
C GLN A 8 -3.06 2.54 14.26
N LYS A 9 -2.58 2.54 15.52
CA LYS A 9 -1.17 2.78 15.84
C LYS A 9 -0.27 1.72 15.20
N GLU A 10 -0.71 0.46 15.22
CA GLU A 10 -0.01 -0.62 14.53
C GLU A 10 -0.01 -0.40 13.01
N TRP A 11 -1.15 -0.03 12.40
CA TRP A 11 -1.21 0.26 10.98
C TRP A 11 -0.25 1.39 10.55
N GLU A 12 -0.19 2.48 11.32
CA GLU A 12 0.72 3.61 11.04
C GLU A 12 2.19 3.17 11.10
N LEU A 13 2.55 2.37 12.11
CA LEU A 13 3.88 1.79 12.24
C LEU A 13 4.20 0.88 11.06
N VAL A 14 3.30 -0.02 10.70
CA VAL A 14 3.46 -0.93 9.56
C VAL A 14 3.67 -0.16 8.27
N ARG A 15 2.82 0.85 8.01
CA ARG A 15 2.93 1.70 6.82
C ARG A 15 4.28 2.40 6.77
N PHE A 16 4.78 2.90 7.90
CA PHE A 16 6.11 3.48 7.98
C PHE A 16 7.21 2.44 7.70
N LEU A 17 7.19 1.29 8.37
CA LEU A 17 8.19 0.23 8.19
C LEU A 17 8.26 -0.30 6.74
N LEU A 18 7.13 -0.36 6.05
CA LEU A 18 7.07 -0.79 4.64
C LEU A 18 7.59 0.27 3.66
N THR A 19 7.53 1.56 4.02
CA THR A 19 7.86 2.67 3.11
C THR A 19 9.21 3.32 3.37
N CYS A 20 9.75 3.19 4.58
CA CYS A 20 11.01 3.82 5.00
C CYS A 20 12.28 3.16 4.41
N GLY A 21 12.15 2.07 3.66
CA GLY A 21 13.27 1.45 2.94
C GLY A 21 14.26 0.67 3.82
N LEU A 22 13.87 0.28 5.04
CA LEU A 22 14.70 -0.52 5.94
C LEU A 22 14.95 -1.94 5.38
N SER A 23 16.11 -2.50 5.70
CA SER A 23 16.41 -3.90 5.40
C SER A 23 15.55 -4.83 6.26
N VAL A 24 15.36 -6.06 5.79
CA VAL A 24 14.62 -7.10 6.55
C VAL A 24 15.27 -7.35 7.91
N ALA A 25 16.60 -7.32 7.98
CA ALA A 25 17.34 -7.52 9.22
C ALA A 25 17.10 -6.37 10.21
N ALA A 26 17.14 -5.11 9.75
CA ALA A 26 16.88 -3.94 10.58
C ALA A 26 15.42 -3.92 11.11
N ILE A 27 14.46 -4.35 10.29
CA ILE A 27 13.06 -4.49 10.74
C ILE A 27 12.95 -5.57 11.80
N ASN A 28 13.61 -6.72 11.63
CA ASN A 28 13.59 -7.78 12.66
C ASN A 28 14.27 -7.35 13.96
N GLU A 29 15.36 -6.59 13.88
CA GLU A 29 16.03 -6.02 15.05
C GLU A 29 15.10 -5.06 15.80
N PHE A 30 14.43 -4.16 15.06
CA PHE A 30 13.41 -3.29 15.63
C PHE A 30 12.26 -4.07 16.29
N LEU A 31 11.76 -5.13 15.66
CA LEU A 31 10.69 -5.97 16.23
C LEU A 31 11.14 -6.83 17.42
N GLY A 32 12.45 -6.99 17.61
CA GLY A 32 13.02 -7.65 18.78
C GLY A 32 13.12 -6.74 20.01
N LEU A 33 12.86 -5.44 19.86
CA LEU A 33 12.80 -4.52 20.98
C LEU A 33 11.57 -4.82 21.84
N ASP A 34 11.68 -4.60 23.15
CA ASP A 34 10.56 -4.70 24.07
C ASP A 34 9.71 -3.43 23.98
N ILE A 35 8.83 -3.40 22.98
CA ILE A 35 7.91 -2.28 22.73
C ILE A 35 6.53 -2.65 23.28
N GLU A 36 5.92 -1.80 24.10
CA GLU A 36 4.54 -1.95 24.63
C GLU A 36 3.44 -1.78 23.56
N ILE A 37 3.77 -2.04 22.30
CA ILE A 37 2.82 -2.02 21.20
C ILE A 37 2.44 -3.48 21.00
N GLY A 38 1.19 -3.85 21.31
CA GLY A 38 0.67 -5.21 21.08
C GLY A 38 0.58 -5.54 19.59
N LEU A 39 1.71 -5.80 18.95
CA LEU A 39 1.81 -6.11 17.52
C LEU A 39 1.21 -7.48 17.22
N SER A 40 0.46 -7.55 16.12
CA SER A 40 -0.12 -8.77 15.56
C SER A 40 0.90 -9.66 14.85
N PHE A 41 2.14 -9.20 14.69
CA PHE A 41 3.23 -9.87 13.99
C PHE A 41 4.54 -9.78 14.79
N ARG A 42 5.45 -10.73 14.57
CA ARG A 42 6.74 -10.79 15.28
C ARG A 42 7.96 -10.70 14.37
N THR A 43 7.78 -10.83 13.05
CA THR A 43 8.88 -10.78 12.09
C THR A 43 8.55 -9.88 10.90
N ALA A 44 9.60 -9.39 10.24
CA ALA A 44 9.49 -8.65 8.98
C ALA A 44 8.82 -9.48 7.87
N LYS A 45 8.89 -10.81 7.95
CA LYS A 45 8.21 -11.72 7.03
C LYS A 45 6.70 -11.72 7.29
N ASP A 46 6.29 -11.83 8.54
CA ASP A 46 4.87 -11.80 8.93
C ASP A 46 4.25 -10.43 8.60
N LEU A 47 5.00 -9.34 8.83
CA LEU A 47 4.65 -7.99 8.42
C LEU A 47 4.31 -7.91 6.92
N ARG A 48 5.16 -8.49 6.06
CA ARG A 48 4.93 -8.54 4.61
C ARG A 48 3.74 -9.40 4.23
N SER A 49 3.60 -10.57 4.86
CA SER A 49 2.44 -11.45 4.69
C SER A 49 1.13 -10.70 5.00
N HIS A 50 1.08 -9.93 6.09
CA HIS A 50 -0.10 -9.12 6.43
C HIS A 50 -0.36 -8.03 5.38
N ALA A 51 0.69 -7.40 4.84
CA ALA A 51 0.55 -6.42 3.77
C ALA A 51 0.02 -7.04 2.47
N GLU A 52 0.37 -8.30 2.17
CA GLU A 52 -0.09 -9.02 0.98
C GLU A 52 -1.57 -9.42 1.04
N ILE A 53 -2.15 -9.54 2.25
CA ILE A 53 -3.59 -9.80 2.44
C ILE A 53 -4.43 -8.58 2.09
N LEU A 54 -3.84 -7.37 2.12
CA LEU A 54 -4.58 -6.15 1.80
C LEU A 54 -5.11 -6.19 0.36
N PRO A 55 -6.34 -5.71 0.12
CA PRO A 55 -6.91 -5.72 -1.22
C PRO A 55 -6.00 -4.93 -2.17
N ALA A 56 -5.72 -5.54 -3.32
CA ALA A 56 -4.98 -4.87 -4.37
C ALA A 56 -5.72 -3.59 -4.78
N GLY A 57 -4.97 -2.49 -4.92
CA GLY A 57 -5.53 -1.23 -5.38
C GLY A 57 -6.09 -1.30 -6.81
N PRO A 58 -6.84 -0.27 -7.23
CA PRO A 58 -7.39 -0.18 -8.58
C PRO A 58 -6.33 -0.34 -9.66
N ARG A 59 -6.64 -1.14 -10.68
CA ARG A 59 -5.71 -1.45 -11.77
C ARG A 59 -5.52 -0.24 -12.67
N TRP A 60 -4.30 -0.08 -13.19
CA TRP A 60 -4.02 0.89 -14.24
C TRP A 60 -4.66 0.44 -15.55
N THR A 61 -5.29 1.37 -16.25
CA THR A 61 -5.85 1.20 -17.59
C THR A 61 -5.28 2.26 -18.52
N SER A 62 -5.25 1.95 -19.81
CA SER A 62 -4.72 2.86 -20.84
C SER A 62 -5.70 2.95 -22.00
N LYS A 63 -5.94 4.16 -22.51
CA LYS A 63 -6.74 4.36 -23.72
C LYS A 63 -6.09 5.38 -24.67
N PRO A 64 -6.23 5.20 -25.99
CA PRO A 64 -5.81 6.22 -26.94
C PRO A 64 -6.61 7.50 -26.70
N MET A 65 -5.92 8.64 -26.71
CA MET A 65 -6.49 9.97 -26.50
C MET A 65 -6.29 10.82 -27.74
N SER A 66 -7.40 11.28 -28.33
CA SER A 66 -7.35 12.30 -29.37
C SER A 66 -7.16 13.67 -28.75
N THR A 67 -6.17 14.40 -29.24
CA THR A 67 -5.91 15.79 -28.86
C THR A 67 -6.47 16.72 -29.95
N THR A 68 -7.02 17.87 -29.56
CA THR A 68 -7.55 18.89 -30.50
C THR A 68 -6.49 19.40 -31.48
N THR A 69 -5.24 19.42 -31.06
CA THR A 69 -4.08 19.72 -31.91
C THR A 69 -3.37 18.42 -32.29
N PRO A 70 -3.02 18.19 -33.57
CA PRO A 70 -2.34 16.97 -33.98
C PRO A 70 -0.94 16.89 -33.34
N THR A 71 -0.73 15.87 -32.51
CA THR A 71 0.58 15.53 -31.96
C THR A 71 1.36 14.65 -32.94
N LYS A 72 2.69 14.84 -33.01
CA LYS A 72 3.57 14.01 -33.86
C LYS A 72 3.55 12.52 -33.51
N LYS A 73 3.12 12.16 -32.30
CA LYS A 73 2.98 10.79 -31.81
C LYS A 73 1.57 10.60 -31.23
N PRO A 74 0.97 9.40 -31.38
CA PRO A 74 -0.28 9.08 -30.72
C PRO A 74 -0.11 9.16 -29.20
N THR A 75 -1.06 9.82 -28.53
CA THR A 75 -1.04 10.01 -27.07
C THR A 75 -1.88 8.94 -26.40
N THR A 76 -1.31 8.25 -25.40
CA THR A 76 -2.01 7.27 -24.57
C THR A 76 -2.27 7.86 -23.20
N LEU A 77 -3.55 7.92 -22.80
CA LEU A 77 -3.94 8.32 -21.46
C LEU A 77 -3.92 7.10 -20.54
N TYR A 78 -3.06 7.14 -19.53
CA TYR A 78 -3.06 6.18 -18.43
C TYR A 78 -3.93 6.72 -17.30
N HIS A 79 -4.89 5.93 -16.85
CA HIS A 79 -5.76 6.31 -15.75
C HIS A 79 -6.16 5.08 -14.92
N ARG A 80 -6.86 5.32 -13.82
CA ARG A 80 -7.54 4.28 -13.03
C ARG A 80 -9.05 4.53 -13.08
N ASN A 81 -9.85 3.54 -12.73
CA ASN A 81 -11.28 3.72 -12.59
C ASN A 81 -11.57 4.58 -11.34
N PRO A 82 -12.19 5.77 -11.47
CA PRO A 82 -12.40 6.66 -10.33
C PRO A 82 -13.30 6.04 -9.25
N LEU A 83 -14.27 5.20 -9.62
CA LEU A 83 -15.14 4.52 -8.66
C LEU A 83 -14.34 3.49 -7.85
N GLU A 84 -13.50 2.69 -8.50
CA GLU A 84 -12.62 1.74 -7.80
C GLU A 84 -11.59 2.47 -6.91
N CYS A 85 -11.10 3.63 -7.34
CA CYS A 85 -10.25 4.48 -6.50
C CYS A 85 -10.98 4.96 -5.24
N MET A 86 -12.22 5.45 -5.39
CA MET A 86 -13.02 5.87 -4.24
C MET A 86 -13.30 4.71 -3.29
N GLU A 87 -13.74 3.57 -3.80
CA GLU A 87 -13.96 2.38 -2.97
C GLU A 87 -12.68 1.93 -2.26
N SER A 88 -11.53 1.94 -2.95
CA SER A 88 -10.24 1.58 -2.38
C SER A 88 -9.81 2.55 -1.28
N LEU A 89 -10.03 3.86 -1.46
CA LEU A 89 -9.71 4.87 -0.46
C LEU A 89 -10.61 4.73 0.78
N MET A 90 -11.91 4.46 0.58
CA MET A 90 -12.88 4.30 1.66
C MET A 90 -12.72 2.98 2.43
N ARG A 91 -12.15 1.94 1.79
CA ARG A 91 -11.84 0.64 2.40
C ARG A 91 -10.43 0.56 2.96
N SER A 92 -9.57 1.54 2.68
CA SER A 92 -8.25 1.59 3.32
C SER A 92 -8.47 1.80 4.81
N PRO A 93 -7.93 0.91 5.67
CA PRO A 93 -7.72 1.27 7.05
C PRO A 93 -6.77 2.46 7.14
#